data_AF-A0A843J9M0-F1
#
_entry.id   AF-A0A843J9M0-F1
#
_cell.length_a   1.000
_cell.length_b   1.000
_cell.length_c   1.000
_cell.angle_alpha   90.00
_cell.angle_beta   90.00
_cell.angle_gamma   90.00
#
_symmetry.space_group_name_H-M   'P 1'
#
loop_
_entity.id
_entity.type
_entity.pdbx_description
1 polymer ?
#
loop_
_entity_poly.entity_id
_entity_poly.type
_entity_poly.pdbx_seq_one_letter_code
_entity_poly.pdbx_strand_id
1 'polypeptide(L)'
;MNMAGRRVPEDKRHIFKEPIGSELKESELIKHQDTRMITVGDVVSLTMRRNGIRPILSVYDGYTERHEMTDFAALVEGEKKEIVANPAGTITDELDEAVRNALTTGKTDLIRVDGEEDLALMPCILHAPEGAEVVYGWPGKGMMIVSTDDVTRKRVEELWKMMEDFE
;
A
#
# COMPACT_ATOMS: atom_id res chain seq x y z
N MET A 1 -1.25 16.93 -18.38
CA MET A 1 -1.22 15.47 -18.53
C MET A 1 -2.62 14.99 -18.24
N ASN A 2 -3.20 14.19 -19.13
CA ASN A 2 -4.46 13.50 -18.81
C ASN A 2 -4.11 12.39 -17.81
N MET A 3 -4.92 12.25 -16.76
CA MET A 3 -4.68 11.28 -15.70
C MET A 3 -5.53 10.06 -16.01
N ALA A 4 -4.88 8.92 -16.24
CA ALA A 4 -5.55 7.67 -16.52
C ALA A 4 -5.35 6.66 -15.38
N GLY A 5 -6.25 5.68 -15.31
CA GLY A 5 -6.15 4.58 -14.38
C GLY A 5 -7.50 3.93 -14.13
N ARG A 6 -7.65 3.35 -12.94
CA ARG A 6 -8.86 2.63 -12.52
C ARG A 6 -9.51 3.29 -11.32
N ARG A 7 -10.83 3.27 -11.26
CA ARG A 7 -11.61 3.77 -10.11
C ARG A 7 -12.58 2.73 -9.60
N VAL A 8 -12.83 2.79 -8.29
CA VAL A 8 -13.86 1.97 -7.66
C VAL A 8 -15.25 2.49 -8.08
N PRO A 9 -16.09 1.67 -8.73
CA PRO A 9 -17.44 2.09 -9.12
C PRO A 9 -18.29 2.38 -7.90
N GLU A 10 -19.14 3.40 -7.99
CA GLU A 10 -19.93 3.88 -6.86
C GLU A 10 -20.83 2.79 -6.26
N ASP A 11 -21.46 1.98 -7.12
CA ASP A 11 -22.31 0.85 -6.75
C ASP A 11 -21.56 -0.34 -6.13
N LYS A 12 -20.24 -0.43 -6.36
CA LYS A 12 -19.38 -1.52 -5.87
C LYS A 12 -18.49 -1.13 -4.68
N ARG A 13 -18.54 0.12 -4.20
CA ARG A 13 -17.73 0.59 -3.05
C ARG A 13 -17.82 -0.31 -1.82
N HIS A 14 -18.96 -0.95 -1.58
CA HIS A 14 -19.14 -1.86 -0.45
C HIS A 14 -18.23 -3.09 -0.48
N ILE A 15 -17.86 -3.57 -1.68
CA ILE A 15 -16.98 -4.74 -1.88
C ILE A 15 -15.54 -4.42 -1.42
N PHE A 16 -15.11 -3.17 -1.61
CA PHE A 16 -13.77 -2.69 -1.23
C PHE A 16 -13.66 -2.33 0.27
N LYS A 17 -14.76 -2.48 1.04
CA LYS A 17 -14.80 -2.27 2.49
C LYS A 17 -14.61 -3.55 3.29
N GLU A 18 -14.06 -4.59 2.67
CA GLU A 18 -13.67 -5.83 3.35
C GLU A 18 -12.14 -5.95 3.38
N PRO A 19 -11.52 -6.17 4.55
CA PRO A 19 -10.08 -6.33 4.59
C PRO A 19 -9.66 -7.66 3.96
N ILE A 20 -8.43 -7.67 3.43
CA ILE A 20 -7.75 -8.86 2.92
C ILE A 20 -6.68 -9.28 3.93
N GLY A 21 -6.67 -10.56 4.32
CA GLY A 21 -5.71 -11.09 5.29
C GLY A 21 -6.23 -11.10 6.74
N SER A 22 -5.31 -11.09 7.69
CA SER A 22 -5.58 -11.23 9.13
C SER A 22 -5.05 -10.04 9.94
N GLU A 23 -5.60 -9.83 11.14
CA GLU A 23 -5.09 -8.81 12.07
C GLU A 23 -3.66 -9.16 12.49
N LEU A 24 -2.79 -8.15 12.55
CA LEU A 24 -1.40 -8.26 12.99
C LEU A 24 -1.19 -7.42 14.24
N LYS A 25 -0.70 -8.03 15.32
CA LYS A 25 -0.31 -7.27 16.51
C LYS A 25 1.16 -6.86 16.43
N GLU A 26 1.49 -5.69 16.96
CA GLU A 26 2.87 -5.20 17.01
C GLU A 26 3.81 -6.20 17.73
N SER A 27 3.33 -6.87 18.78
CA SER A 27 4.07 -7.92 19.49
C SER A 27 4.43 -9.14 18.64
N GLU A 28 3.81 -9.29 17.47
CA GLU A 28 4.01 -10.43 16.56
C GLU A 28 5.00 -10.12 15.44
N LEU A 29 5.40 -8.86 15.26
CA LEU A 29 6.31 -8.42 14.19
C LEU A 29 7.62 -9.21 14.15
N ILE A 30 8.15 -9.58 15.31
CA ILE A 30 9.39 -10.37 15.42
C ILE A 30 9.28 -11.73 14.71
N LYS A 31 8.09 -12.31 14.61
CA LYS A 31 7.86 -13.59 13.91
C LYS A 31 8.05 -13.48 12.40
N HIS A 32 8.00 -12.26 11.88
CA HIS A 32 8.03 -11.98 10.45
C HIS A 32 9.28 -11.19 10.03
N GLN A 33 10.28 -11.05 10.91
CA GLN A 33 11.48 -10.23 10.63
C GLN A 33 12.29 -10.70 9.40
N ASP A 34 12.17 -11.98 9.03
CA ASP A 34 12.92 -12.60 7.94
C ASP A 34 12.12 -12.63 6.62
N THR A 35 10.90 -12.09 6.59
CA THR A 35 10.06 -12.01 5.38
C THR A 35 10.27 -10.68 4.66
N ARG A 36 9.98 -10.66 3.36
CA ARG A 36 9.98 -9.43 2.57
C ARG A 36 8.72 -8.65 2.87
N MET A 37 8.84 -7.60 3.66
CA MET A 37 7.71 -6.76 4.08
C MET A 37 7.44 -5.61 3.12
N ILE A 38 6.18 -5.38 2.81
CA ILE A 38 5.68 -4.19 2.11
C ILE A 38 4.68 -3.51 3.05
N THR A 39 4.67 -2.18 3.05
CA THR A 39 3.77 -1.41 3.91
C THR A 39 2.93 -0.43 3.11
N VAL A 40 1.65 -0.31 3.46
CA VAL A 40 0.72 0.70 2.91
C VAL A 40 0.10 1.47 4.07
N GLY A 41 0.44 2.75 4.15
CA GLY A 41 0.00 3.70 5.17
C GLY A 41 1.07 4.11 6.17
N ASP A 42 0.98 5.35 6.63
CA ASP A 42 1.98 6.00 7.49
C ASP A 42 2.17 5.31 8.84
N VAL A 43 1.08 4.98 9.52
CA VAL A 43 1.13 4.40 10.88
C VAL A 43 1.82 3.04 10.88
N VAL A 44 1.49 2.17 9.91
CA VAL A 44 2.08 0.83 9.81
C VAL A 44 3.54 0.91 9.41
N SER A 45 3.87 1.81 8.48
CA SER A 45 5.24 2.02 8.02
C SER A 45 6.13 2.54 9.16
N LEU A 46 5.63 3.48 9.97
CA LEU A 46 6.32 3.96 11.17
C LEU A 46 6.52 2.85 12.20
N THR A 47 5.48 2.03 12.42
CA THR A 47 5.52 0.93 13.40
C THR A 47 6.60 -0.08 13.02
N MET A 48 6.70 -0.45 11.73
CA MET A 48 7.77 -1.31 11.23
C MET A 48 9.15 -0.71 11.48
N ARG A 49 9.36 0.55 11.07
CA ARG A 49 10.65 1.24 11.26
C ARG A 49 11.06 1.33 12.73
N ARG A 50 10.12 1.62 13.64
CA ARG A 50 10.37 1.69 15.09
C ARG A 50 10.77 0.34 15.69
N ASN A 51 10.30 -0.77 15.09
CA ASN A 51 10.66 -2.12 15.49
C ASN A 51 11.90 -2.66 14.75
N GLY A 52 12.66 -1.80 14.05
CA GLY A 52 13.89 -2.18 13.35
C GLY A 52 13.65 -2.95 12.04
N ILE A 53 12.40 -3.03 11.58
CA ILE A 53 12.03 -3.68 10.33
C ILE A 53 12.04 -2.62 9.22
N ARG A 54 12.80 -2.87 8.15
CA ARG A 54 12.78 -2.01 6.96
C ARG A 54 12.02 -2.72 5.84
N PRO A 55 10.80 -2.26 5.50
CA PRO A 55 10.07 -2.77 4.36
C PRO A 55 10.89 -2.62 3.07
N ILE A 56 10.69 -3.54 2.12
CA ILE A 56 11.24 -3.43 0.77
C ILE A 56 10.51 -2.35 -0.05
N LEU A 57 9.31 -1.97 0.39
CA LEU A 57 8.53 -0.85 -0.12
C LEU A 57 7.60 -0.32 0.99
N SER A 58 7.58 0.99 1.19
CA SER A 58 6.52 1.70 1.92
C SER A 58 5.80 2.68 1.00
N VAL A 59 4.48 2.55 0.92
CA VAL A 59 3.58 3.49 0.24
C VAL A 59 2.83 4.29 1.31
N TYR A 60 2.84 5.61 1.22
CA TYR A 60 2.32 6.50 2.27
C TYR A 60 1.88 7.85 1.67
N ASP A 61 0.94 8.58 2.28
CA ASP A 61 0.52 9.90 1.81
C ASP A 61 1.30 11.05 2.52
N GLY A 62 1.69 10.79 3.76
CA GLY A 62 2.44 11.70 4.61
C GLY A 62 1.60 12.73 5.35
N TYR A 63 0.28 12.66 5.31
CA TYR A 63 -0.61 13.65 5.92
C TYR A 63 -1.66 13.00 6.84
N THR A 64 -1.92 13.66 7.97
CA THR A 64 -3.10 13.34 8.77
C THR A 64 -4.35 13.99 8.19
N GLU A 65 -5.55 13.61 8.65
CA GLU A 65 -6.81 14.30 8.33
C GLU A 65 -6.76 15.82 8.57
N ARG A 66 -5.87 16.29 9.47
CA ARG A 66 -5.65 17.71 9.79
C ARG A 66 -4.62 18.41 8.88
N HIS A 67 -4.14 17.74 7.83
CA HIS A 67 -3.08 18.22 6.94
C HIS A 67 -1.73 18.49 7.64
N GLU A 68 -1.51 17.85 8.79
CA GLU A 68 -0.22 17.84 9.47
C GLU A 68 0.65 16.71 8.92
N MET A 69 1.95 16.96 8.73
CA MET A 69 2.91 15.94 8.33
C MET A 69 2.95 14.83 9.37
N THR A 70 2.89 13.57 8.92
CA THR A 70 2.96 12.42 9.81
C THR A 70 4.37 12.20 10.35
N ASP A 71 4.48 11.51 11.49
CA ASP A 71 5.76 11.04 12.04
C ASP A 71 6.55 10.19 11.03
N PHE A 72 5.86 9.42 10.18
CA PHE A 72 6.51 8.62 9.15
C PHE A 72 7.11 9.50 8.05
N ALA A 73 6.34 10.46 7.53
CA ALA A 73 6.83 11.41 6.54
C ALA A 73 8.01 12.23 7.07
N ALA A 74 7.97 12.64 8.34
CA ALA A 74 9.09 13.30 9.01
C ALA A 74 10.33 12.40 9.09
N LEU A 75 10.15 11.12 9.45
CA LEU A 75 11.23 10.13 9.55
C LEU A 75 11.96 9.94 8.22
N VAL A 76 11.24 9.91 7.10
CA VAL A 76 11.78 9.61 5.75
C VAL A 76 11.96 10.86 4.88
N GLU A 77 11.93 12.06 5.45
CA GLU A 77 11.96 13.32 4.71
C GLU A 77 13.20 13.42 3.80
N GLY A 78 14.37 13.03 4.32
CA GLY A 78 15.65 13.03 3.60
C GLY A 78 15.91 11.79 2.72
N GLU A 79 15.02 10.80 2.72
CA GLU A 79 15.18 9.58 1.92
C GLU A 79 14.67 9.78 0.48
N LYS A 80 15.34 9.12 -0.47
CA LYS A 80 14.95 9.11 -1.89
C LYS A 80 13.62 8.38 -2.03
N LYS A 81 12.63 9.06 -2.60
CA LYS A 81 11.27 8.58 -2.79
C LYS A 81 10.75 8.95 -4.17
N GLU A 82 9.87 8.12 -4.70
CA GLU A 82 9.06 8.45 -5.88
C GLU A 82 7.77 9.12 -5.39
N ILE A 83 7.34 10.21 -6.05
CA ILE A 83 6.12 10.94 -5.70
C ILE A 83 5.14 10.77 -6.84
N VAL A 84 3.93 10.31 -6.54
CA VAL A 84 2.88 10.01 -7.53
C VAL A 84 1.55 10.62 -7.07
N ALA A 85 0.69 10.99 -8.02
CA ALA A 85 -0.65 11.47 -7.69
C ALA A 85 -1.66 10.31 -7.75
N ASN A 86 -2.54 10.21 -6.74
CA ASN A 86 -3.61 9.23 -6.74
C ASN A 86 -4.89 9.78 -6.07
N PRO A 87 -5.88 10.24 -6.85
CA PRO A 87 -7.14 10.70 -6.30
C PRO A 87 -7.89 9.65 -5.49
N ALA A 88 -8.81 10.13 -4.65
CA ALA A 88 -9.61 9.28 -3.79
C ALA A 88 -10.37 8.18 -4.56
N GLY A 89 -10.31 6.95 -4.04
CA GLY A 89 -10.97 5.79 -4.65
C GLY A 89 -10.45 5.39 -6.03
N THR A 90 -9.21 5.77 -6.38
CA THR A 90 -8.56 5.41 -7.65
C THR A 90 -7.25 4.64 -7.45
N ILE A 91 -6.79 4.00 -8.52
CA ILE A 91 -5.42 3.54 -8.73
C ILE A 91 -5.01 4.12 -10.07
N THR A 92 -4.25 5.21 -10.04
CA THR A 92 -3.68 5.82 -11.25
C THR A 92 -2.65 4.89 -11.89
N ASP A 93 -2.47 5.00 -13.21
CA ASP A 93 -1.41 4.27 -13.91
C ASP A 93 -0.02 4.63 -13.34
N GLU A 94 0.15 5.88 -12.89
CA GLU A 94 1.35 6.36 -12.22
C GLU A 94 1.62 5.60 -10.91
N LEU A 95 0.59 5.38 -10.08
CA LEU A 95 0.72 4.60 -8.85
C LEU A 95 1.00 3.12 -9.14
N ASP A 96 0.28 2.48 -10.07
CA ASP A 96 0.52 1.08 -10.45
C ASP A 96 1.96 0.88 -10.97
N GLU A 97 2.40 1.76 -11.87
CA GLU A 97 3.74 1.70 -12.45
C GLU A 97 4.83 1.94 -11.41
N ALA A 98 4.66 2.91 -10.49
CA ALA A 98 5.62 3.16 -9.43
C ALA A 98 5.77 1.95 -8.49
N VAL A 99 4.65 1.35 -8.07
CA VAL A 99 4.66 0.14 -7.23
C VAL A 99 5.30 -1.03 -7.96
N ARG A 100 4.93 -1.25 -9.23
CA ARG A 100 5.53 -2.31 -10.07
C ARG A 100 7.03 -2.13 -10.19
N ASN A 101 7.49 -0.93 -10.51
CA ASN A 101 8.91 -0.63 -10.67
C ASN A 101 9.68 -0.81 -9.35
N ALA A 102 9.11 -0.36 -8.23
CA ALA A 102 9.71 -0.55 -6.91
C ALA A 102 9.90 -2.04 -6.58
N LEU A 103 8.86 -2.86 -6.78
CA LEU A 103 8.88 -4.28 -6.39
C LEU A 103 9.65 -5.19 -7.36
N THR A 104 9.70 -4.86 -8.65
CA THR A 104 10.36 -5.70 -9.67
C THR A 104 11.81 -5.30 -9.94
N THR A 105 12.14 -4.01 -9.84
CA THR A 105 13.48 -3.49 -10.17
C THR A 105 14.23 -2.93 -8.97
N GLY A 106 13.56 -2.69 -7.84
CA GLY A 106 14.17 -2.03 -6.67
C GLY A 106 14.50 -0.56 -6.91
N LYS A 107 13.79 0.11 -7.84
CA LYS A 107 14.03 1.53 -8.21
C LYS A 107 13.97 2.47 -6.99
N THR A 108 13.07 2.17 -6.05
CA THR A 108 12.88 2.85 -4.76
C THR A 108 12.26 1.89 -3.76
N ASP A 109 12.43 2.17 -2.46
CA ASP A 109 11.73 1.54 -1.33
C ASP A 109 10.69 2.47 -0.69
N LEU A 110 10.46 3.66 -1.26
CA LEU A 110 9.53 4.67 -0.75
C LEU A 110 8.72 5.29 -1.89
N ILE A 111 7.40 5.20 -1.80
CA ILE A 111 6.46 5.91 -2.67
C ILE A 111 5.61 6.82 -1.81
N ARG A 112 5.67 8.12 -2.07
CA ARG A 112 4.77 9.10 -1.48
C ARG A 112 3.62 9.40 -2.42
N VAL A 113 2.41 9.28 -1.94
CA VAL A 113 1.19 9.54 -2.70
C VAL A 113 0.68 10.94 -2.39
N ASP A 114 0.43 11.73 -3.43
CA ASP A 114 -0.36 12.96 -3.34
C ASP A 114 -1.83 12.60 -3.59
N GLY A 115 -2.58 12.39 -2.51
CA GLY A 115 -3.94 11.85 -2.52
C GLY A 115 -4.09 10.67 -1.58
N GLU A 116 -4.87 9.64 -1.95
CA GLU A 116 -5.12 8.46 -1.11
C GLU A 116 -4.18 7.29 -1.50
N GLU A 117 -3.55 6.66 -0.52
CA GLU A 117 -2.69 5.50 -0.69
C GLU A 117 -3.38 4.15 -0.47
N ASP A 118 -4.58 4.12 0.14
CA ASP A 118 -5.26 2.89 0.59
C ASP A 118 -5.34 1.80 -0.50
N LEU A 119 -5.72 2.20 -1.73
CA LEU A 119 -5.85 1.27 -2.85
C LEU A 119 -4.51 0.78 -3.41
N ALA A 120 -3.38 1.35 -2.99
CA ALA A 120 -2.05 0.85 -3.31
C ALA A 120 -1.78 -0.56 -2.75
N LEU A 121 -2.61 -1.04 -1.81
CA LEU A 121 -2.64 -2.44 -1.38
C LEU A 121 -2.76 -3.39 -2.58
N MET A 122 -3.62 -3.07 -3.55
CA MET A 122 -3.87 -3.92 -4.71
C MET A 122 -2.64 -4.08 -5.61
N PRO A 123 -2.01 -3.02 -6.14
CA PRO A 123 -0.79 -3.17 -6.93
C PRO A 123 0.36 -3.75 -6.10
N CYS A 124 0.43 -3.49 -4.79
CA CYS A 124 1.43 -4.13 -3.93
C CYS A 124 1.28 -5.65 -3.94
N ILE A 125 0.06 -6.19 -3.77
CA ILE A 125 -0.18 -7.64 -3.81
C ILE A 125 0.10 -8.22 -5.21
N LEU A 126 -0.30 -7.52 -6.27
CA LEU A 126 -0.15 -8.00 -7.65
C LEU A 126 1.32 -8.10 -8.08
N HIS A 127 2.15 -7.13 -7.70
CA HIS A 127 3.55 -7.05 -8.17
C HIS A 127 4.58 -7.57 -7.16
N ALA A 128 4.16 -7.91 -5.94
CA ALA A 128 5.05 -8.42 -4.91
C ALA A 128 5.67 -9.79 -5.25
N PRO A 129 6.93 -10.03 -4.84
CA PRO A 129 7.54 -11.35 -4.87
C PRO A 129 6.70 -12.39 -4.14
N GLU A 130 6.69 -13.64 -4.62
CA GLU A 130 6.02 -14.74 -3.93
C GLU A 130 6.49 -14.90 -2.47
N GLY A 131 5.53 -15.05 -1.56
CA GLY A 131 5.79 -15.18 -0.12
C GLY A 131 6.19 -13.89 0.59
N ALA A 132 6.13 -12.73 -0.08
CA ALA A 132 6.17 -11.44 0.61
C ALA A 132 4.93 -11.23 1.48
N GLU A 133 5.01 -10.29 2.40
CA GLU A 133 3.90 -9.93 3.29
C GLU A 133 3.60 -8.44 3.15
N VAL A 134 2.35 -8.10 2.84
CA VAL A 134 1.88 -6.71 2.78
C VAL A 134 1.16 -6.39 4.09
N VAL A 135 1.64 -5.37 4.78
CA VAL A 135 1.07 -4.87 6.04
C VAL A 135 0.45 -3.50 5.79
N TYR A 136 -0.80 -3.34 6.18
CA TYR A 136 -1.56 -2.12 5.91
C TYR A 136 -2.48 -1.75 7.06
N GLY A 137 -2.87 -0.47 7.13
CA GLY A 137 -3.84 0.00 8.10
C GLY A 137 -5.26 -0.38 7.73
N TRP A 138 -6.10 -0.68 8.72
CA TRP A 138 -7.53 -0.89 8.51
C TRP A 138 -8.37 -0.23 9.61
N PRO A 139 -9.39 0.58 9.25
CA PRO A 139 -10.27 1.22 10.21
C PRO A 139 -10.91 0.22 11.19
N GLY A 140 -10.79 0.51 12.48
CA GLY A 140 -11.35 -0.31 13.57
C GLY A 140 -10.61 -1.62 13.88
N LYS A 141 -9.60 -2.01 13.08
CA LYS A 141 -8.80 -3.23 13.31
C LYS A 141 -7.32 -2.96 13.56
N GLY A 142 -6.81 -1.79 13.17
CA GLY A 142 -5.39 -1.48 13.29
C GLY A 142 -4.59 -2.06 12.14
N MET A 143 -3.53 -2.83 12.42
CA MET A 143 -2.69 -3.41 11.36
C MET A 143 -3.28 -4.72 10.84
N MET A 144 -3.29 -4.87 9.53
CA MET A 144 -3.62 -6.10 8.82
C MET A 144 -2.37 -6.60 8.10
N ILE A 145 -2.26 -7.92 7.95
CA ILE A 145 -1.20 -8.58 7.19
C ILE A 145 -1.79 -9.56 6.20
N VAL A 146 -1.21 -9.62 5.01
CA VAL A 146 -1.55 -10.59 3.97
C VAL A 146 -0.30 -11.09 3.28
N SER A 147 -0.18 -12.42 3.16
CA SER A 147 0.88 -13.05 2.37
C SER A 147 0.54 -13.00 0.88
N THR A 148 1.54 -12.75 0.05
CA THR A 148 1.36 -12.66 -1.40
C THR A 148 1.60 -14.03 -2.01
N ASP A 149 0.48 -14.69 -2.35
CA ASP A 149 0.40 -15.99 -3.00
C ASP A 149 -0.61 -15.96 -4.16
N ASP A 150 -0.71 -17.05 -4.92
CA ASP A 150 -1.63 -17.17 -6.05
C ASP A 150 -3.11 -16.95 -5.64
N VAL A 151 -3.50 -17.36 -4.44
CA VAL A 151 -4.87 -17.23 -3.94
C VAL A 151 -5.21 -15.76 -3.72
N THR A 152 -4.33 -15.05 -3.05
CA THR A 152 -4.50 -13.63 -2.73
C THR A 152 -4.41 -12.78 -4.00
N ARG A 153 -3.46 -13.07 -4.90
CA ARG A 153 -3.37 -12.37 -6.20
C ARG A 153 -4.65 -12.55 -7.00
N LYS A 154 -5.17 -13.77 -7.10
CA LYS A 154 -6.43 -14.01 -7.81
C LYS A 154 -7.59 -13.23 -7.22
N ARG A 155 -7.71 -13.15 -5.89
CA ARG A 155 -8.72 -12.32 -5.22
C ARG A 155 -8.58 -10.84 -5.59
N VAL A 156 -7.35 -10.31 -5.58
CA VAL A 156 -7.09 -8.91 -5.95
C VAL A 156 -7.34 -8.67 -7.44
N GLU A 157 -7.01 -9.61 -8.33
CA GLU A 157 -7.34 -9.51 -9.75
C GLU A 157 -8.85 -9.46 -10.01
N GLU A 158 -9.65 -10.20 -9.22
CA GLU A 158 -11.11 -10.14 -9.29
C GLU A 158 -11.63 -8.75 -8.88
N LEU A 159 -11.10 -8.17 -7.80
CA LEU A 159 -11.40 -6.78 -7.41
C LEU A 159 -10.95 -5.79 -8.48
N TRP A 160 -9.76 -5.97 -9.04
CA TRP A 160 -9.19 -5.12 -10.09
C TRP A 160 -10.06 -5.10 -11.34
N LYS A 161 -10.64 -6.26 -11.72
CA LYS A 161 -11.59 -6.39 -12.84
C LYS A 161 -12.95 -5.74 -12.55
N MET A 162 -13.31 -5.52 -11.29
CA MET A 162 -14.54 -4.82 -10.93
C MET A 162 -14.43 -3.30 -11.06
N MET A 163 -13.20 -2.77 -11.08
CA MET A 163 -12.92 -1.34 -11.28
C MET A 163 -13.19 -0.88 -12.72
N GLU A 164 -13.46 0.41 -12.88
CA GLU A 164 -13.70 1.05 -14.17
C GLU A 164 -12.51 1.90 -14.60
N ASP A 165 -12.16 1.86 -15.88
CA ASP A 165 -11.09 2.68 -16.43
C ASP A 165 -11.55 4.16 -16.53
N PHE A 166 -10.62 5.10 -16.38
CA PHE A 166 -10.85 6.53 -16.62
C PHE A 166 -9.65 7.18 -17.31
N GLU A 167 -9.90 8.33 -17.95
CA GLU A 167 -8.91 9.20 -18.61
C GLU A 167 -9.15 10.68 -18.29
#